data_AF-A0A323TZK6-F1
#
_entry.id   AF-A0A323TZK6-F1
#
_cell.length_a   1.000
_cell.length_b   1.000
_cell.length_c   1.000
_cell.angle_alpha   90.00
_cell.angle_beta   90.00
_cell.angle_gamma   90.00
#
_symmetry.space_group_name_H-M   'P 1'
#
loop_
_entity.id
_entity.type
_entity.pdbx_description
1 polymer ?
#
loop_
_entity_poly.entity_id
_entity_poly.type
_entity_poly.pdbx_seq_one_letter_code
_entity_poly.pdbx_strand_id
1 'polypeptide(L)'
;MPLTRLSSKGQVVLPKAVREALGLEAGDELRVEVEGDTIRLVPRRKRSLGEVLDTLPGHVPKEAFSSPEALLAAEREEARKRWHR
;
A
#
# COMPACT_ATOMS: atom_id res chain seq x y z
N MET A 1 12.69 -2.55 26.81
CA MET A 1 12.47 -1.20 26.23
C MET A 1 13.82 -0.64 25.83
N PRO A 2 14.11 -0.45 24.53
CA PRO A 2 15.40 0.07 24.12
C PRO A 2 15.45 1.59 24.32
N LEU A 3 16.58 2.09 24.83
CA LEU A 3 16.85 3.52 25.01
C LEU A 3 17.73 4.02 23.85
N THR A 4 17.47 5.24 23.38
CA THR A 4 18.28 5.92 22.37
C THR A 4 18.72 7.27 22.92
N ARG A 5 19.84 7.80 22.41
CA ARG A 5 20.30 9.15 22.73
C ARG A 5 19.97 10.10 21.59
N LEU A 6 19.65 11.34 21.93
CA LEU A 6 19.55 12.44 20.97
C LEU A 6 20.97 12.95 20.68
N SER A 7 21.36 12.97 19.41
CA SER A 7 22.65 13.55 19.01
C SER A 7 22.63 15.08 19.13
N SER A 8 23.81 15.70 19.10
CA SER A 8 23.94 17.16 19.07
C SER A 8 23.25 17.84 17.88
N LYS A 9 22.97 17.08 16.81
CA LYS A 9 22.25 17.53 15.63
C LYS A 9 20.75 17.24 15.69
N GLY A 10 20.23 16.80 16.85
CA GLY A 10 18.82 16.46 17.02
C GLY A 10 18.42 15.13 16.36
N GLN A 11 19.36 14.23 16.10
CA GLN A 11 19.06 12.93 15.47
C GLN A 11 18.84 11.85 16.52
N VAL A 12 17.82 11.01 16.33
CA VAL A 12 17.60 9.78 17.10
C VAL A 12 17.85 8.57 16.21
N VAL A 13 18.62 7.60 16.72
CA VAL A 13 18.89 6.36 16.00
C VAL A 13 17.89 5.30 16.46
N LEU A 14 17.11 4.76 15.53
CA LEU A 14 16.19 3.68 15.83
C LEU A 14 16.95 2.35 16.04
N PRO A 15 16.81 1.70 17.21
CA PRO A 15 17.45 0.41 17.49
C PRO A 15 17.04 -0.64 16.46
N LYS A 16 17.94 -1.59 16.19
CA LYS A 16 17.69 -2.68 15.21
C LYS A 16 16.35 -3.39 15.45
N ALA A 17 16.07 -3.78 16.69
CA ALA A 17 14.83 -4.45 17.05
C ALA A 17 13.55 -3.65 16.72
N VAL A 18 13.59 -2.32 16.85
CA VAL A 18 12.44 -1.45 16.51
C VAL A 18 12.26 -1.36 14.99
N ARG A 19 13.37 -1.26 14.25
CA ARG A 19 13.34 -1.24 12.78
C ARG A 19 12.75 -2.54 12.23
N GLU A 20 13.22 -3.69 12.73
CA GLU A 20 12.74 -5.00 12.29
C GLU A 20 11.26 -5.22 12.65
N ALA A 21 10.84 -4.85 13.86
CA ALA A 21 9.44 -5.00 14.27
C ALA A 21 8.46 -4.15 13.44
N LEU A 22 8.91 -3.01 12.92
CA LEU A 22 8.09 -2.10 12.12
C LEU A 22 8.30 -2.25 10.60
N GLY A 23 9.27 -3.08 10.20
CA GLY A 23 9.68 -3.26 8.81
C GLY A 23 10.25 -1.99 8.18
N LEU A 24 11.05 -1.23 8.94
CA LEU A 24 11.62 0.05 8.50
C LEU A 24 12.95 -0.13 7.78
N GLU A 25 13.07 0.54 6.64
CA GLU A 25 14.27 0.57 5.82
C GLU A 25 14.90 1.98 5.77
N ALA A 26 16.14 2.06 5.27
CA ALA A 26 16.79 3.34 5.09
C ALA A 26 16.09 4.14 3.98
N GLY A 27 15.68 5.37 4.30
CA GLY A 27 14.93 6.23 3.38
C GLY A 27 13.42 6.25 3.63
N ASP A 28 12.90 5.41 4.53
CA ASP A 28 11.50 5.51 4.95
C ASP A 28 11.19 6.86 5.60
N GLU A 29 10.09 7.46 5.15
CA GLU A 29 9.58 8.70 5.73
C GLU A 29 8.76 8.39 6.99
N LEU A 30 9.02 9.11 8.08
CA LEU A 30 8.23 9.04 9.31
C LEU A 30 7.52 10.38 9.52
N ARG A 31 6.22 10.35 9.81
CA ARG A 31 5.51 11.52 10.32
C ARG A 31 5.85 11.68 11.80
N VAL A 32 6.17 12.90 12.19
CA VAL A 32 6.44 13.28 13.58
C VAL A 32 5.21 13.99 14.13
N GLU A 33 4.59 13.41 15.15
CA GLU A 33 3.46 13.98 15.86
C GLU A 33 3.91 14.30 17.31
N VAL A 34 3.57 15.48 17.83
CA VAL A 34 3.92 15.91 19.18
C VAL A 34 2.64 16.01 20.01
N GLU A 35 2.58 15.27 21.10
CA GLU A 35 1.45 15.21 22.02
C GLU A 35 1.97 15.49 23.44
N GLY A 36 1.85 16.75 23.88
CA GLY A 36 2.43 17.20 25.15
C GLY A 36 3.94 16.98 25.20
N ASP A 37 4.39 16.13 26.12
CA ASP A 37 5.80 15.77 26.31
C ASP A 37 6.23 14.50 25.54
N THR A 38 5.35 13.97 24.67
CA THR A 38 5.63 12.74 23.90
C THR A 38 5.74 13.01 22.42
N ILE A 39 6.69 12.32 21.77
CA ILE A 39 6.83 12.30 20.31
C ILE A 39 6.36 10.94 19.79
N ARG A 40 5.42 10.95 18.84
CA ARG A 40 4.95 9.75 18.14
C ARG A 40 5.49 9.76 16.71
N LEU A 41 6.27 8.73 16.36
CA LEU A 41 6.80 8.53 15.02
C LEU A 41 5.94 7.50 14.28
N VAL A 42 5.32 7.93 13.18
CA VAL A 42 4.39 7.08 12.41
C VAL A 42 4.94 6.87 11.00
N PRO A 43 5.23 5.63 10.57
CA PRO A 43 5.74 5.37 9.22
C PRO A 43 4.75 5.79 8.14
N ARG A 44 5.23 6.56 7.17
CA ARG A 44 4.46 6.99 6.00
C ARG A 44 4.54 5.91 4.92
N ARG A 45 3.69 4.88 5.05
CA ARG A 45 3.58 3.85 4.02
C ARG A 45 2.92 4.44 2.77
N LYS A 46 3.71 4.71 1.72
CA LYS A 46 3.19 4.96 0.38
C LYS A 46 2.69 3.63 -0.16
N ARG A 47 1.43 3.26 0.12
CA ARG A 47 0.81 2.20 -0.69
C ARG A 47 0.58 2.77 -2.08
N SER A 48 1.04 2.09 -3.12
CA SER A 48 0.63 2.46 -4.46
C SER A 48 -0.89 2.23 -4.57
N LEU A 49 -1.59 3.11 -5.31
CA LEU A 49 -3.02 2.95 -5.52
C LEU A 49 -3.34 1.58 -6.15
N GLY A 50 -2.41 1.04 -6.96
CA GLY A 50 -2.48 -0.30 -7.55
C GLY A 50 -2.53 -1.40 -6.49
N GLU A 51 -1.60 -1.42 -5.54
CA GLU A 51 -1.58 -2.44 -4.47
C GLU A 51 -2.82 -2.39 -3.56
N VAL A 52 -3.41 -1.19 -3.40
CA VAL A 52 -4.66 -1.04 -2.66
C VAL A 52 -5.85 -1.55 -3.48
N LEU A 53 -5.90 -1.23 -4.77
CA LEU A 53 -6.95 -1.71 -5.69
C LEU A 53 -6.96 -3.23 -5.79
N ASP A 54 -5.78 -3.86 -5.90
CA ASP A 54 -5.64 -5.32 -6.01
C ASP A 54 -6.10 -6.09 -4.76
N THR A 55 -6.20 -5.41 -3.61
CA THR A 55 -6.62 -6.02 -2.34
C THR A 55 -8.09 -5.76 -1.98
N LEU A 56 -8.84 -5.03 -2.82
CA LEU A 56 -10.26 -4.77 -2.60
C LEU A 56 -11.15 -5.92 -3.14
N PRO A 57 -12.14 -6.39 -2.37
CA PRO A 57 -13.07 -7.41 -2.83
C PRO A 57 -13.88 -6.88 -4.04
N GLY A 58 -13.83 -7.62 -5.15
CA GLY A 58 -14.51 -7.25 -6.41
C GLY A 58 -13.63 -6.50 -7.41
N HIS A 59 -12.32 -6.30 -7.13
CA HIS A 59 -11.40 -5.81 -8.15
C HIS A 59 -11.11 -6.90 -9.18
N VAL A 60 -11.29 -6.58 -10.45
CA VAL A 60 -10.93 -7.45 -11.57
C VAL A 60 -9.49 -7.09 -11.95
N PRO A 61 -8.54 -8.05 -11.97
CA PRO A 61 -7.14 -7.76 -12.28
C PRO A 61 -7.00 -7.01 -13.60
N LYS A 62 -6.00 -6.13 -13.71
CA LYS A 62 -5.79 -5.35 -14.95
C LYS A 62 -5.63 -6.24 -16.19
N GLU A 63 -5.12 -7.47 -16.03
CA GLU A 63 -5.01 -8.43 -17.14
C GLU A 63 -6.37 -8.90 -17.68
N ALA A 64 -7.44 -8.82 -16.89
CA ALA A 64 -8.80 -9.15 -17.33
C ALA A 64 -9.36 -8.12 -18.32
N PHE A 65 -8.73 -6.95 -18.43
CA PHE A 65 -9.07 -5.91 -19.41
C PHE A 65 -8.10 -5.91 -20.59
N SER A 66 -7.72 -7.11 -21.08
CA SER A 66 -6.72 -7.26 -22.15
C SER A 66 -7.06 -6.49 -23.43
N SER A 67 -8.35 -6.22 -23.72
CA SER A 67 -8.77 -5.16 -24.62
C SER A 67 -10.29 -4.89 -24.50
N PRO A 68 -10.76 -3.65 -24.75
CA PRO A 68 -12.19 -3.36 -24.87
C PRO A 68 -12.91 -4.23 -25.92
N GLU A 69 -12.18 -4.67 -26.95
CA GLU A 69 -12.71 -5.55 -28.00
C GLU A 69 -13.03 -6.96 -27.49
N ALA A 70 -12.24 -7.51 -26.56
CA ALA A 70 -12.47 -8.83 -25.99
C ALA A 70 -13.76 -8.87 -25.14
N LEU A 71 -14.03 -7.80 -24.40
CA LEU A 71 -15.26 -7.65 -23.61
C LEU A 71 -16.51 -7.59 -24.50
N LEU A 72 -16.45 -6.78 -25.56
CA LEU A 72 -17.55 -6.64 -26.52
C LEU A 72 -17.76 -7.92 -27.33
N ALA A 73 -16.70 -8.68 -27.62
CA ALA A 73 -16.81 -9.96 -28.33
C ALA A 73 -17.53 -11.03 -27.49
N ALA A 74 -17.25 -11.10 -26.18
CA ALA A 74 -17.93 -12.01 -25.26
C ALA A 74 -19.44 -11.70 -25.17
N GLU A 75 -19.81 -10.42 -25.00
CA GLU A 75 -21.23 -10.01 -25.00
C GLU A 75 -21.95 -10.36 -26.30
N ARG A 76 -21.30 -10.17 -27.45
CA ARG A 76 -21.87 -10.49 -28.77
C ARG A 76 -22.11 -11.99 -28.94
N GLU A 77 -21.23 -12.83 -28.40
CA GLU A 77 -21.39 -14.27 -28.46
C GLU A 77 -22.51 -14.76 -27.53
N GLU A 78 -22.63 -14.17 -26.35
CA GLU A 78 -23.71 -14.46 -25.40
C GLU A 78 -25.08 -14.02 -25.94
N ALA A 79 -25.15 -12.85 -26.58
CA ALA A 79 -26.37 -12.36 -27.24
C ALA A 79 -26.84 -13.31 -28.36
N ARG A 80 -25.90 -13.88 -29.11
CA ARG A 80 -26.19 -14.86 -30.18
C ARG A 80 -26.74 -16.18 -29.65
N LYS A 81 -26.25 -16.65 -28.50
CA LYS A 81 -26.77 -17.86 -27.83
C LYS A 81 -28.14 -17.63 -27.22
N ARG A 82 -28.40 -16.42 -26.71
CA ARG A 82 -29.68 -16.04 -26.09
C ARG A 82 -30.83 -15.92 -27.09
N TRP A 83 -30.55 -15.59 -28.36
CA TRP A 83 -31.55 -15.49 -29.42
C TRP A 83 -31.88 -16.81 -30.14
N HIS A 84 -31.11 -17.88 -29.89
CA HIS A 84 -31.36 -19.21 -30.46
C HIS A 84 -31.98 -20.20 -29.46
N ARG A 85 -32.57 -19.71 -28.36
CA ARG A 85 -33.45 -20.48 -27.47
C ARG A 85 -34.89 -20.07 -27.67
#